data_AF-A0A451A8X6-F1
#
_entry.id   AF-A0A451A8X6-F1
#
_cell.length_a   1.000
_cell.length_b   1.000
_cell.length_c   1.000
_cell.angle_alpha   90.00
_cell.angle_beta   90.00
_cell.angle_gamma   90.00
#
_symmetry.space_group_name_H-M   'P 1'
#
loop_
_entity.id
_entity.type
_entity.pdbx_description
1 polymer ?
#
loop_
_entity_poly.entity_id
_entity_poly.type
_entity_poly.pdbx_seq_one_letter_code
_entity_poly.pdbx_strand_id
1 'polypeptide(L)'
;MRLLDDCVKARETAIAAHAAAEEATDAKNRVNRVMTSLMEVMRSEIRYAENEVNFDDAKLKLIGWSGRKARDHLAALGQARSLSVSHQGAGSLTLAWKKPSDGGAVAAYKVLRWERAAGGEWTDAGVATEKTIDLSGQERGKELEYCVAAINKAGAGEESNSVAVVL
;
A
#
# COMPACT_ATOMS: atom_id res chain seq x y z
N MET A 1 42.84 -41.76 14.75
CA MET A 1 42.27 -42.24 13.47
C MET A 1 40.75 -42.13 13.47
N ARG A 2 40.02 -42.74 14.43
CA ARG A 2 38.54 -42.67 14.53
C ARG A 2 37.90 -41.27 14.41
N LEU A 3 38.43 -40.25 15.09
CA LEU A 3 37.86 -38.89 15.05
C LEU A 3 37.89 -38.25 13.66
N LEU A 4 38.89 -38.60 12.83
CA LEU A 4 39.01 -38.06 11.48
C LEU A 4 37.99 -38.73 10.55
N ASP A 5 37.79 -40.04 10.71
CA ASP A 5 36.78 -40.81 9.97
C ASP A 5 35.36 -40.35 10.33
N ASP A 6 35.09 -40.06 11.61
CA ASP A 6 33.81 -39.52 12.07
C ASP A 6 33.52 -38.13 11.48
N CYS A 7 34.54 -37.25 11.43
CA CYS A 7 34.43 -35.93 10.80
C CYS A 7 34.16 -36.02 9.29
N VAL A 8 34.83 -36.95 8.59
CA VAL A 8 34.62 -37.16 7.15
C VAL A 8 33.20 -37.67 6.90
N LYS A 9 32.73 -38.63 7.69
CA LYS A 9 31.36 -39.16 7.59
C LYS A 9 30.29 -38.09 7.87
N ALA A 10 30.49 -37.25 8.88
CA ALA A 10 29.60 -36.12 9.17
C ALA A 10 29.55 -35.10 8.01
N ARG A 11 30.69 -34.83 7.37
CA ARG A 11 30.75 -33.95 6.20
C ARG A 11 30.03 -34.55 4.98
N GLU A 12 30.22 -35.83 4.71
CA GLU A 12 29.56 -36.52 3.59
C GLU A 12 28.04 -36.56 3.77
N THR A 13 27.55 -36.82 4.98
CA THR A 13 26.11 -36.77 5.29
C THR A 13 25.54 -35.36 5.15
N ALA A 14 26.26 -34.32 5.57
CA ALA A 14 25.85 -32.93 5.35
C ALA A 14 25.81 -32.56 3.86
N ILE A 15 26.78 -33.02 3.06
CA ILE A 15 26.79 -32.83 1.60
C ILE A 15 25.60 -33.54 0.96
N ALA A 16 25.32 -34.78 1.35
CA ALA A 16 24.18 -35.54 0.83
C ALA A 16 22.85 -34.87 1.20
N ALA A 17 22.71 -34.36 2.42
CA ALA A 17 21.52 -33.62 2.85
C ALA A 17 21.34 -32.30 2.05
N HIS A 18 22.43 -31.59 1.76
CA HIS A 18 22.38 -30.39 0.94
C HIS A 18 21.98 -30.71 -0.51
N ALA A 19 22.56 -31.75 -1.10
CA ALA A 19 22.21 -32.21 -2.45
C ALA A 19 20.72 -32.61 -2.53
N ALA A 20 20.21 -33.35 -1.55
CA ALA A 20 18.79 -33.71 -1.48
C ALA A 20 17.88 -32.47 -1.34
N ALA A 21 18.30 -31.44 -0.60
CA ALA A 21 17.55 -30.19 -0.48
C ALA A 21 17.53 -29.38 -1.78
N GLU A 22 18.63 -29.38 -2.54
CA GLU A 22 18.72 -28.75 -3.86
C GLU A 22 17.82 -29.47 -4.88
N GLU A 23 17.87 -30.80 -4.93
CA GLU A 23 16.98 -31.61 -5.79
C GLU A 23 15.50 -31.39 -5.47
N ALA A 24 15.14 -31.30 -4.17
CA ALA A 24 13.78 -31.00 -3.76
C ALA A 24 13.32 -29.60 -4.20
N THR A 25 14.22 -28.62 -4.17
CA THR A 25 13.95 -27.25 -4.65
C THR A 25 13.78 -27.22 -6.17
N ASP A 26 14.60 -27.96 -6.90
CA ASP A 26 14.49 -28.10 -8.35
C ASP A 26 13.22 -28.81 -8.77
N ALA A 27 12.80 -29.85 -8.05
CA ALA A 27 11.54 -30.53 -8.31
C ALA A 27 10.35 -29.57 -8.16
N LYS A 28 10.32 -28.78 -7.08
CA LYS A 28 9.31 -27.73 -6.88
C LYS A 28 9.35 -26.69 -8.00
N ASN A 29 10.53 -26.23 -8.39
CA ASN A 29 10.70 -25.24 -9.45
C ASN A 29 10.24 -25.76 -10.81
N ARG A 30 10.43 -27.05 -11.12
CA ARG A 30 9.92 -27.68 -12.35
C ARG A 30 8.39 -27.67 -12.37
N VAL A 31 7.75 -28.06 -11.27
CA VAL A 31 6.28 -28.02 -11.15
C VAL A 31 5.76 -26.59 -11.30
N ASN A 32 6.42 -25.61 -10.66
CA ASN A 32 6.05 -24.20 -10.79
C ASN A 32 6.15 -23.69 -12.23
N ARG A 33 7.17 -24.11 -13.00
CA ARG A 33 7.30 -23.74 -14.42
C ARG A 33 6.14 -24.28 -15.25
N VAL A 34 5.76 -25.54 -15.04
CA VAL A 34 4.60 -26.16 -15.72
C VAL A 34 3.29 -25.47 -15.33
N MET A 35 3.14 -25.10 -14.06
CA MET A 35 1.97 -24.33 -13.61
C MET A 35 1.91 -22.97 -14.30
N THR A 36 3.05 -22.28 -14.42
CA THR A 36 3.13 -20.99 -15.11
C THR A 36 2.75 -21.11 -16.58
N SER A 37 3.28 -22.11 -17.30
CA SER A 37 2.94 -22.30 -18.72
C SER A 37 1.47 -22.65 -18.92
N LEU A 38 0.88 -23.46 -18.03
CA LEU A 38 -0.57 -23.74 -18.05
C LEU A 38 -1.38 -22.44 -17.86
N MET A 39 -1.02 -21.62 -16.88
CA MET A 39 -1.69 -20.34 -16.64
C MET A 39 -1.58 -19.39 -17.84
N GLU A 40 -0.45 -19.38 -18.55
CA GLU A 40 -0.26 -18.58 -19.75
C GLU A 40 -1.17 -19.03 -20.89
N VAL A 41 -1.22 -20.34 -21.16
CA VAL A 41 -2.10 -20.91 -22.19
C VAL A 41 -3.55 -20.63 -21.85
N MET A 42 -3.99 -20.94 -20.61
CA MET A 42 -5.37 -20.68 -20.19
C MET A 42 -5.74 -19.21 -20.33
N ARG A 43 -4.85 -18.30 -19.92
CA ARG A 43 -5.11 -16.85 -20.07
C ARG A 43 -5.21 -16.44 -21.55
N SER A 44 -4.44 -17.06 -22.43
CA SER A 44 -4.50 -16.80 -23.88
C SER A 44 -5.86 -17.23 -24.44
N GLU A 45 -6.31 -18.44 -24.12
CA GLU A 45 -7.62 -18.97 -24.55
C GLU A 45 -8.78 -18.08 -24.08
N ILE A 46 -8.69 -17.60 -22.84
CA ILE A 46 -9.68 -16.68 -22.26
C ILE A 46 -9.75 -15.37 -23.04
N ARG A 47 -8.60 -14.74 -23.28
CA ARG A 47 -8.55 -13.49 -24.04
C ARG A 47 -9.06 -13.66 -25.46
N TYR A 48 -8.76 -14.81 -26.08
CA TYR A 48 -9.26 -15.13 -27.41
C TYR A 48 -10.80 -15.20 -27.40
N ALA A 49 -11.39 -15.95 -26.46
CA ALA A 49 -12.84 -16.02 -26.30
C ALA A 49 -13.48 -14.65 -26.00
N GLU A 50 -12.85 -13.83 -25.15
CA GLU A 50 -13.31 -12.46 -24.83
C GLU A 50 -13.27 -11.53 -26.06
N ASN A 51 -12.22 -11.64 -26.88
CA ASN A 51 -12.05 -10.83 -28.09
C ASN A 51 -13.03 -11.22 -29.20
N GLU A 52 -13.29 -12.52 -29.39
CA GLU A 52 -14.29 -13.03 -30.35
C GLU A 52 -15.69 -12.49 -30.06
N VAL A 53 -16.03 -12.28 -28.78
CA VAL A 53 -17.32 -11.70 -28.38
C VAL A 53 -17.29 -10.17 -28.22
N ASN A 54 -16.18 -9.51 -28.55
CA ASN A 54 -15.97 -8.06 -28.40
C ASN A 54 -16.33 -7.53 -26.99
N PHE A 55 -16.01 -8.31 -25.96
CA PHE A 55 -16.34 -7.99 -24.55
C PHE A 55 -17.83 -7.71 -24.26
N ASP A 56 -18.73 -8.22 -25.11
CA ASP A 56 -20.16 -8.12 -24.91
C ASP A 56 -20.59 -9.02 -23.75
N ASP A 57 -20.98 -8.40 -22.64
CA ASP A 57 -21.40 -9.08 -21.41
C ASP A 57 -22.58 -10.04 -21.64
N ALA A 58 -23.49 -9.70 -22.58
CA ALA A 58 -24.62 -10.56 -22.90
C ALA A 58 -24.17 -11.86 -23.60
N LYS A 59 -23.15 -11.79 -24.47
CA LYS A 59 -22.58 -12.96 -25.15
C LYS A 59 -21.72 -13.81 -24.21
N LEU A 60 -20.94 -13.19 -23.32
CA LEU A 60 -20.18 -13.91 -22.30
C LEU A 60 -21.14 -14.70 -21.38
N LYS A 61 -22.26 -14.09 -20.98
CA LYS A 61 -23.26 -14.73 -20.11
C LYS A 61 -23.87 -15.99 -20.74
N LEU A 62 -24.00 -16.03 -22.06
CA LEU A 62 -24.54 -17.17 -22.80
C LEU A 62 -23.63 -18.41 -22.70
N ILE A 63 -22.31 -18.23 -22.61
CA ILE A 63 -21.34 -19.32 -22.46
C ILE A 63 -21.03 -19.66 -20.99
N GLY A 64 -21.75 -19.07 -20.04
CA GLY A 64 -21.53 -19.26 -18.60
C GLY A 64 -20.39 -18.42 -18.03
N TRP A 65 -19.91 -17.42 -18.77
CA TRP A 65 -18.87 -16.49 -18.35
C TRP A 65 -19.54 -15.17 -17.94
N SER A 66 -19.11 -14.54 -16.85
CA SER A 66 -19.50 -13.15 -16.59
C SER A 66 -18.48 -12.22 -17.22
N GLY A 67 -18.90 -11.05 -17.71
CA GLY A 67 -17.97 -9.96 -18.00
C GLY A 67 -17.08 -9.65 -16.79
N ARG A 68 -15.96 -8.98 -17.06
CA ARG A 68 -15.05 -8.57 -15.99
C ARG A 68 -15.84 -7.83 -14.93
N LYS A 69 -15.74 -8.26 -13.66
CA LYS A 69 -16.27 -7.47 -12.54
C LYS A 69 -15.78 -6.05 -12.73
N ALA A 70 -16.70 -5.10 -12.86
CA ALA A 70 -16.36 -3.70 -12.98
C ALA A 70 -15.38 -3.37 -11.84
N ARG A 71 -14.34 -2.59 -12.13
CA ARG A 71 -13.51 -2.06 -11.04
C ARG A 71 -14.47 -1.36 -10.11
N ASP A 72 -14.58 -1.85 -8.87
CA ASP A 72 -15.26 -1.10 -7.82
C ASP A 72 -14.58 0.27 -7.84
N HIS A 73 -15.33 1.29 -8.25
CA HIS A 73 -14.86 2.66 -8.17
C HIS A 73 -14.63 2.92 -6.69
N LEU A 74 -13.37 2.82 -6.26
CA LEU A 74 -13.01 3.22 -4.91
C LEU A 74 -13.47 4.67 -4.79
N ALA A 75 -14.36 4.94 -3.84
CA ALA A 75 -14.70 6.31 -3.50
C ALA A 75 -13.48 6.94 -2.80
N ALA A 76 -13.29 8.25 -2.96
CA ALA A 76 -12.34 8.98 -2.14
C ALA A 76 -12.69 8.78 -0.65
N LEU A 77 -11.66 8.88 0.20
CA LEU A 77 -11.88 8.76 1.64
C LEU A 77 -12.74 9.91 2.15
N GLY A 78 -13.57 9.62 3.16
CA GLY A 78 -14.26 10.67 3.89
C GLY A 78 -13.29 11.53 4.72
N GLN A 79 -13.85 12.52 5.41
CA GLN A 79 -13.08 13.44 6.24
C GLN A 79 -12.30 12.72 7.36
N ALA A 80 -11.01 13.04 7.50
CA ALA A 80 -10.22 12.62 8.67
C ALA A 80 -10.74 13.33 9.93
N ARG A 81 -10.92 12.60 11.02
CA ARG A 81 -11.67 13.08 12.19
C ARG A 81 -10.74 13.52 13.31
N SER A 82 -11.19 14.48 14.12
CA SER A 82 -10.54 14.86 15.38
C SER A 82 -9.06 15.21 15.23
N LEU A 83 -8.71 16.05 14.23
CA LEU A 83 -7.35 16.59 14.15
C LEU A 83 -7.09 17.47 15.37
N SER A 84 -5.99 17.19 16.06
CA SER A 84 -5.58 17.90 17.26
C SER A 84 -4.06 17.98 17.35
N VAL A 85 -3.56 18.97 18.07
CA VAL A 85 -2.15 19.12 18.36
C VAL A 85 -1.82 18.38 19.65
N SER A 86 -0.94 17.39 19.57
CA SER A 86 -0.52 16.60 20.73
C SER A 86 0.66 17.24 21.47
N HIS A 87 1.60 17.86 20.73
CA HIS A 87 2.77 18.51 21.30
C HIS A 87 3.16 19.72 20.46
N GLN A 88 3.55 20.80 21.13
CA GLN A 88 4.05 22.04 20.51
C GLN A 88 5.39 22.38 21.13
N GLY A 89 6.42 22.52 20.29
CA GLY A 89 7.76 22.95 20.68
C GLY A 89 8.26 24.06 19.77
N ALA A 90 9.43 24.62 20.08
CA ALA A 90 9.99 25.73 19.33
C ALA A 90 10.35 25.31 17.89
N GLY A 91 9.42 25.54 16.94
CA GLY A 91 9.54 25.07 15.54
C GLY A 91 9.31 23.57 15.36
N SER A 92 8.72 22.88 16.34
CA SER A 92 8.28 21.48 16.23
C SER A 92 6.82 21.33 16.60
N LEU A 93 6.09 20.49 15.87
CA LEU A 93 4.66 20.31 16.02
C LEU A 93 4.29 18.84 15.83
N THR A 94 3.66 18.23 16.82
CA THR A 94 3.10 16.88 16.70
C THR A 94 1.60 16.98 16.50
N LEU A 95 1.11 16.49 15.37
CA LEU A 95 -0.31 16.41 15.06
C LEU A 95 -0.81 14.98 15.18
N ALA A 96 -2.01 14.79 15.73
CA ALA A 96 -2.68 13.50 15.81
C ALA A 96 -4.15 13.61 15.38
N TRP A 97 -4.64 12.59 14.69
CA TRP A 97 -6.00 12.52 14.16
C TRP A 97 -6.58 11.09 14.22
N LYS A 98 -7.83 10.95 13.79
CA LYS A 98 -8.54 9.67 13.66
C LYS A 98 -8.84 9.38 12.19
N LYS A 99 -8.90 8.10 11.88
CA LYS A 99 -9.25 7.62 10.53
C LYS A 99 -10.65 8.08 10.10
N PRO A 100 -10.87 8.32 8.80
CA PRO A 100 -12.21 8.50 8.23
C PRO A 100 -13.18 7.36 8.59
N SER A 101 -14.48 7.66 8.63
CA SER A 101 -15.53 6.63 8.71
C SER A 101 -15.78 5.95 7.38
N ASP A 102 -15.59 6.67 6.28
CA ASP A 102 -16.07 6.31 4.95
C ASP A 102 -14.94 6.28 3.90
N GLY A 103 -15.17 5.58 2.78
CA GLY A 103 -14.23 5.49 1.64
C GLY A 103 -13.15 4.40 1.74
N GLY A 104 -13.30 3.46 2.68
CA GLY A 104 -12.50 2.23 2.73
C GLY A 104 -11.14 2.37 3.43
N ALA A 105 -10.14 1.63 2.95
CA ALA A 105 -8.82 1.56 3.57
C ALA A 105 -7.95 2.77 3.20
N VAL A 106 -7.36 3.41 4.21
CA VAL A 106 -6.44 4.53 4.04
C VAL A 106 -5.05 4.02 3.65
N ALA A 107 -4.45 4.64 2.62
CA ALA A 107 -3.08 4.36 2.19
C ALA A 107 -2.08 5.30 2.88
N ALA A 108 -2.40 6.60 2.97
CA ALA A 108 -1.59 7.61 3.63
C ALA A 108 -2.45 8.81 4.06
N TYR A 109 -1.87 9.74 4.80
CA TYR A 109 -2.45 11.01 5.19
C TYR A 109 -1.53 12.13 4.72
N LYS A 110 -2.07 13.13 4.05
CA LYS A 110 -1.37 14.34 3.66
C LYS A 110 -1.73 15.47 4.59
N VAL A 111 -0.73 16.13 5.13
CA VAL A 111 -0.88 17.29 6.00
C VAL A 111 -0.69 18.53 5.15
N LEU A 112 -1.69 19.40 5.17
CA LEU A 112 -1.63 20.69 4.50
C LEU A 112 -1.48 21.78 5.56
N ARG A 113 -0.72 22.82 5.21
CA ARG A 113 -0.45 23.99 6.02
C ARG A 113 -0.83 25.25 5.27
N TRP A 114 -1.51 26.15 5.95
CA TRP A 114 -1.86 27.46 5.45
C TRP A 114 -1.33 28.55 6.39
N GLU A 115 -0.70 29.57 5.84
CA GLU A 115 -0.26 30.75 6.61
C GLU A 115 -1.33 31.84 6.53
N ARG A 116 -2.01 32.10 7.64
CA ARG A 116 -3.16 33.01 7.69
C ARG A 116 -2.78 34.45 7.31
N ALA A 117 -1.62 34.91 7.75
CA ALA A 117 -1.14 36.27 7.51
C ALA A 117 -0.73 36.51 6.04
N ALA A 118 -0.29 35.46 5.34
CA ALA A 118 0.13 35.56 3.94
C ALA A 118 -1.06 35.50 2.96
N GLY A 119 -2.24 35.05 3.40
CA GLY A 119 -3.44 34.95 2.57
C GLY A 119 -3.29 34.00 1.37
N GLY A 120 -2.40 33.00 1.47
CA GLY A 120 -1.98 32.13 0.37
C GLY A 120 -2.86 30.89 0.14
N GLU A 121 -2.30 29.87 -0.50
CA GLU A 121 -2.92 28.56 -0.73
C GLU A 121 -2.44 27.52 0.31
N TRP A 122 -3.17 26.41 0.43
CA TRP A 122 -2.74 25.26 1.22
C TRP A 122 -1.46 24.66 0.63
N THR A 123 -0.40 24.62 1.44
CA THR A 123 0.91 24.06 1.08
C THR A 123 1.11 22.69 1.73
N ASP A 124 1.85 21.80 1.07
CA ASP A 124 2.17 20.48 1.65
C ASP A 124 3.17 20.63 2.80
N ALA A 125 2.78 20.17 3.99
CA ALA A 125 3.62 20.17 5.18
C ALA A 125 4.23 18.79 5.47
N GLY A 126 3.70 17.72 4.87
CA GLY A 126 4.20 16.37 5.10
C GLY A 126 3.18 15.28 4.79
N VAL A 127 3.68 14.04 4.73
CA VAL A 127 2.87 12.84 4.50
C VAL A 127 3.16 11.82 5.61
N ALA A 128 2.11 11.24 6.18
CA ALA A 128 2.21 10.19 7.19
C ALA A 128 1.44 8.94 6.76
N THR A 129 1.98 7.76 7.10
CA THR A 129 1.23 6.50 6.98
C THR A 129 0.44 6.20 8.26
N GLU A 130 0.89 6.76 9.38
CA GLU A 130 0.25 6.65 10.68
C GLU A 130 -0.74 7.80 10.93
N LYS A 131 -1.46 7.75 12.05
CA LYS A 131 -2.45 8.75 12.48
C LYS A 131 -1.83 9.91 13.26
N THR A 132 -0.51 9.98 13.25
CA THR A 132 0.31 10.95 13.96
C THR A 132 1.48 11.33 13.07
N ILE A 133 1.93 12.58 13.15
CA ILE A 133 3.13 13.06 12.47
C ILE A 133 3.85 14.09 13.33
N ASP A 134 5.16 14.01 13.32
CA ASP A 134 6.05 15.01 13.90
C ASP A 134 6.59 15.91 12.79
N LEU A 135 6.15 17.16 12.79
CA LEU A 135 6.62 18.20 11.89
C LEU A 135 7.72 18.99 12.56
N SER A 136 8.94 18.92 12.03
CA SER A 136 10.08 19.74 12.46
C SER A 136 10.34 20.89 11.49
N GLY A 137 11.02 21.95 11.96
CA GLY A 137 11.44 23.06 11.10
C GLY A 137 10.28 23.98 10.68
N GLN A 138 9.24 24.05 11.50
CA GLN A 138 8.12 24.95 11.24
C GLN A 138 8.50 26.41 11.52
N GLU A 139 7.92 27.32 10.75
CA GLU A 139 8.19 28.75 10.85
C GLU A 139 7.64 29.31 12.17
N ARG A 140 8.46 30.08 12.89
CA ARG A 140 8.12 30.66 14.20
C ARG A 140 7.54 32.07 14.05
N GLY A 141 6.70 32.46 14.99
CA GLY A 141 6.08 33.78 15.07
C GLY A 141 4.95 34.00 14.06
N LYS A 142 4.50 32.95 13.36
CA LYS A 142 3.44 32.99 12.36
C LYS A 142 2.25 32.16 12.83
N GLU A 143 1.05 32.63 12.51
CA GLU A 143 -0.19 31.87 12.71
C GLU A 143 -0.38 30.92 11.51
N LEU A 144 -0.14 29.63 11.77
CA LEU A 144 -0.22 28.56 10.79
C LEU A 144 -1.44 27.68 11.08
N GLU A 145 -2.27 27.46 10.07
CA GLU A 145 -3.38 26.51 10.12
C GLU A 145 -2.98 25.19 9.47
N TYR A 146 -3.35 24.07 10.10
CA TYR A 146 -3.07 22.73 9.59
C TYR A 146 -4.38 21.96 9.39
N CYS A 147 -4.49 21.26 8.26
CA CYS A 147 -5.54 20.27 8.01
C CYS A 147 -4.94 18.97 7.47
N VAL A 148 -5.69 17.87 7.54
CA VAL A 148 -5.23 16.55 7.09
C VAL A 148 -6.23 15.94 6.12
N ALA A 149 -5.76 15.52 4.95
CA ALA A 149 -6.53 14.79 3.95
C ALA A 149 -6.07 13.33 3.88
N ALA A 150 -6.99 12.39 4.01
CA ALA A 150 -6.67 10.96 3.90
C ALA A 150 -6.63 10.54 2.42
N ILE A 151 -5.64 9.73 2.03
CA ILE A 151 -5.40 9.31 0.64
C ILE A 151 -5.62 7.81 0.50
N ASN A 152 -6.38 7.39 -0.52
CA ASN A 152 -6.47 6.00 -0.97
C ASN A 152 -6.16 5.90 -2.48
N LYS A 153 -6.35 4.71 -3.07
CA LYS A 153 -6.15 4.50 -4.52
C LYS A 153 -7.13 5.29 -5.41
N ALA A 154 -8.20 5.86 -4.86
CA ALA A 154 -9.11 6.74 -5.56
C ALA A 154 -8.62 8.20 -5.60
N GLY A 155 -7.77 8.59 -4.65
CA GLY A 155 -7.26 9.95 -4.52
C GLY A 155 -7.27 10.46 -3.08
N ALA A 156 -7.09 11.77 -2.94
CA ALA A 156 -7.25 12.46 -1.67
C ALA A 156 -8.74 12.61 -1.32
N GLY A 157 -9.07 12.33 -0.08
CA GLY A 157 -10.38 12.56 0.52
C GLY A 157 -10.57 14.00 1.00
N GLU A 158 -11.69 14.23 1.66
CA GLU A 158 -12.01 15.53 2.26
C GLU A 158 -11.02 15.89 3.39
N GLU A 159 -10.71 17.19 3.46
CA GLU A 159 -9.84 17.76 4.50
C GLU A 159 -10.51 17.70 5.87
N SER A 160 -9.74 17.39 6.90
CA SER A 160 -10.18 17.41 8.30
C SER A 160 -10.58 18.81 8.78
N ASN A 161 -11.03 18.91 10.04
CA ASN A 161 -11.04 20.20 10.72
C ASN A 161 -9.64 20.84 10.67
N SER A 162 -9.58 22.17 10.53
CA SER A 162 -8.33 22.91 10.64
C SER A 162 -7.98 23.17 12.11
N VAL A 163 -6.68 23.22 12.41
CA VAL A 163 -6.17 23.62 13.72
C VAL A 163 -5.16 24.74 13.53
N ALA A 164 -5.42 25.89 14.15
CA ALA A 164 -4.50 27.03 14.16
C ALA A 164 -3.45 26.85 15.27
N VAL A 165 -2.19 27.10 14.93
CA VAL A 165 -1.04 27.01 15.83
C VAL A 165 -0.13 28.22 15.61
N VAL A 166 0.37 28.79 16.70
CA VAL A 166 1.41 29.82 16.68
C VAL A 166 2.64 29.23 17.37
N LEU A 167 3.74 29.10 16.62
CA LEU A 167 5.00 28.47 17.06
C LEU A 167 6.12 29.47 17.36
#